data_AF-A0A5B7UKN1-F1
#
_entry.id   AF-A0A5B7UKN1-F1
#
_cell.length_a   1.000
_cell.length_b   1.000
_cell.length_c   1.000
_cell.angle_alpha   90.00
_cell.angle_beta   90.00
_cell.angle_gamma   90.00
#
_symmetry.space_group_name_H-M   'P 1'
#
loop_
_entity.id
_entity.type
_entity.pdbx_description
1 polymer ?
#
loop_
_entity_poly.entity_id
_entity_poly.type
_entity_poly.pdbx_seq_one_letter_code
_entity_poly.pdbx_strand_id
1 'polypeptide(L)'
;MKHDLGELGRVGRLLSEVLGLLEGERRRLEERYGPNPGGDHSAGGPMQTMHGIRDLCEGVRRALKGVALGVGYISLGLDAEADHAVRMVRKGMLAVPSGVDRMARPLGEDVVRALERLRDLDGFFDGDLALEVDVALAAPQATYPPDDWAEYDRQRRTRPD
;
A
#
# COMPACT_ATOMS: atom_id res chain seq x y z
N MET A 1 14.59 -2.56 -21.56
CA MET A 1 15.26 -3.51 -20.64
C MET A 1 14.54 -4.84 -20.79
N LYS A 2 15.20 -6.00 -20.92
CA LYS A 2 14.43 -7.25 -21.02
C LYS A 2 13.85 -7.58 -19.65
N HIS A 3 12.58 -7.29 -19.46
CA HIS A 3 11.85 -7.63 -18.24
C HIS A 3 11.68 -9.14 -18.10
N ASP A 4 11.99 -9.66 -16.92
CA ASP A 4 11.79 -11.08 -16.60
C ASP A 4 10.30 -11.34 -16.33
N LEU A 5 9.64 -12.05 -17.26
CA LEU A 5 8.25 -12.51 -17.07
C LEU A 5 8.11 -13.39 -15.81
N GLY A 6 9.17 -14.08 -15.40
CA GLY A 6 9.22 -14.84 -14.16
C GLY A 6 9.08 -13.95 -12.93
N GLU A 7 9.88 -12.87 -12.85
CA GLU A 7 9.77 -11.84 -11.82
C GLU A 7 8.38 -11.20 -11.79
N LEU A 8 7.90 -10.66 -12.93
CA LEU A 8 6.59 -10.01 -13.00
C LEU A 8 5.45 -10.95 -12.62
N GLY A 9 5.54 -12.23 -13.00
CA GLY A 9 4.57 -13.26 -12.60
C GLY A 9 4.59 -13.53 -11.09
N ARG A 10 5.76 -13.55 -10.45
CA ARG A 10 5.86 -13.69 -8.98
C ARG A 10 5.27 -12.47 -8.27
N VAL A 11 5.64 -11.26 -8.69
CA VAL A 11 5.14 -10.00 -8.13
C VAL A 11 3.63 -9.92 -8.28
N GLY A 12 3.09 -10.21 -9.47
CA GLY A 12 1.65 -10.17 -9.72
C GLY A 12 0.85 -11.14 -8.83
N ARG A 13 1.35 -12.36 -8.61
CA ARG A 13 0.71 -13.32 -7.68
C ARG A 13 0.71 -12.81 -6.24
N LEU A 14 1.85 -12.32 -5.77
CA LEU A 14 1.97 -11.80 -4.40
C LEU A 14 1.06 -10.59 -4.19
N LEU A 15 1.01 -9.65 -5.13
CA LEU A 15 0.09 -8.51 -5.08
C LEU A 15 -1.38 -8.95 -5.08
N SER A 16 -1.73 -10.00 -5.83
CA SER A 16 -3.09 -10.56 -5.80
C SER A 16 -3.43 -11.20 -4.45
N GLU A 17 -2.49 -11.90 -3.81
CA GLU A 17 -2.67 -12.48 -2.47
C GLU A 17 -2.86 -11.38 -1.42
N VAL A 18 -2.01 -10.35 -1.46
CA VAL A 18 -2.10 -9.16 -0.60
C VAL A 18 -3.46 -8.47 -0.77
N LEU A 19 -3.91 -8.23 -2.01
CA LEU A 19 -5.20 -7.61 -2.26
C LEU A 19 -6.35 -8.44 -1.67
N GLY A 20 -6.26 -9.77 -1.74
CA GLY A 20 -7.25 -10.67 -1.13
C GLY A 20 -7.35 -10.51 0.38
N LEU A 21 -6.22 -10.41 1.08
CA LEU A 21 -6.18 -10.16 2.53
C LEU A 21 -6.79 -8.79 2.88
N LEU A 22 -6.37 -7.73 2.17
CA LEU A 22 -6.84 -6.37 2.44
C LEU A 22 -8.35 -6.21 2.13
N GLU A 23 -8.86 -6.84 1.07
CA GLU A 23 -10.30 -6.84 0.75
C GLU A 23 -11.12 -7.69 1.75
N GLY A 24 -10.52 -8.73 2.33
CA GLY A 24 -11.08 -9.47 3.47
C GLY A 24 -11.25 -8.55 4.69
N GLU A 25 -10.17 -7.91 5.09
CA GLU A 25 -10.18 -6.96 6.21
C GLU A 25 -11.14 -5.79 5.96
N ARG A 26 -11.12 -5.20 4.76
CA ARG A 26 -12.00 -4.09 4.40
C ARG A 26 -13.46 -4.48 4.63
N ARG A 27 -13.89 -5.66 4.16
CA ARG A 27 -15.26 -6.15 4.36
C ARG A 27 -15.59 -6.31 5.84
N ARG A 28 -14.68 -6.88 6.62
CA ARG A 28 -14.83 -7.01 8.09
C ARG A 28 -15.01 -5.64 8.77
N LEU A 29 -14.23 -4.64 8.35
CA LEU A 29 -14.33 -3.28 8.89
C LEU A 29 -15.62 -2.59 8.44
N GLU A 30 -16.08 -2.82 7.20
CA GLU A 30 -17.37 -2.31 6.71
C GLU A 30 -18.56 -2.92 7.46
N GLU A 31 -18.51 -4.20 7.82
CA GLU A 31 -19.52 -4.83 8.67
C GLU A 31 -19.56 -4.20 10.07
N ARG A 32 -18.40 -3.80 10.60
CA ARG A 32 -18.27 -3.23 11.94
C ARG A 32 -18.66 -1.75 12.02
N TYR A 33 -18.23 -0.95 11.06
CA TYR A 33 -18.34 0.51 11.10
C TYR A 33 -19.31 1.08 10.07
N GLY A 34 -19.83 0.24 9.18
CA GLY A 34 -20.53 0.66 7.96
C GLY A 34 -19.56 1.01 6.82
N PRO A 35 -20.07 1.10 5.58
CA PRO A 35 -19.23 1.41 4.43
C PRO A 35 -18.67 2.83 4.51
N ASN A 36 -19.41 3.81 5.04
CA ASN A 36 -18.93 5.17 5.19
C ASN A 36 -19.21 5.64 6.62
N PRO A 37 -18.32 5.29 7.58
CA PRO A 37 -18.47 5.74 8.95
C PRO A 37 -18.37 7.27 8.97
N GLY A 38 -19.35 7.93 9.59
CA GLY A 38 -19.32 9.39 9.77
C GLY A 38 -18.84 9.80 11.16
N GLY A 39 -18.44 11.07 11.31
CA GLY A 39 -18.38 11.77 12.59
C GLY A 39 -17.06 11.69 13.36
N ASP A 40 -16.21 10.70 13.13
CA ASP A 40 -14.90 10.59 13.81
C ASP A 40 -13.73 10.72 12.83
N HIS A 41 -13.12 11.90 12.83
CA HIS A 41 -12.00 12.25 11.97
C HIS A 41 -10.63 12.06 12.64
N SER A 42 -10.59 11.61 13.89
CA SER A 42 -9.36 11.43 14.66
C SER A 42 -8.49 10.30 14.11
N ALA A 43 -7.20 10.33 14.46
CA ALA A 43 -6.28 9.28 14.06
C ALA A 43 -6.73 7.92 14.60
N GLY A 44 -6.86 6.93 13.72
CA GLY A 44 -7.36 5.60 14.09
C GLY A 44 -8.86 5.54 14.34
N GLY A 45 -9.60 6.64 14.20
CA GLY A 45 -11.06 6.63 14.24
C GLY A 45 -11.64 5.72 13.13
N PRO A 46 -12.90 5.26 13.23
CA PRO A 46 -13.53 4.37 12.26
C PRO A 46 -13.41 4.85 10.81
N MET A 47 -13.64 6.15 10.57
CA MET A 47 -13.56 6.71 9.22
C MET A 47 -12.11 6.76 8.70
N GLN A 48 -11.13 7.14 9.53
CA GLN A 48 -9.72 7.13 9.11
C GLN A 48 -9.21 5.72 8.88
N THR A 49 -9.61 4.76 9.72
CA THR A 49 -9.28 3.34 9.52
C THR A 49 -9.87 2.82 8.21
N MET A 50 -11.13 3.17 7.90
CA MET A 50 -11.76 2.82 6.63
C MET A 50 -11.09 3.49 5.42
N HIS A 51 -10.65 4.74 5.53
CA HIS A 51 -9.85 5.38 4.48
C HIS A 51 -8.51 4.68 4.30
N GLY A 52 -7.82 4.35 5.39
CA GLY A 52 -6.53 3.68 5.37
C GLY A 52 -6.56 2.35 4.64
N ILE A 53 -7.51 1.47 4.99
CA ILE A 53 -7.63 0.16 4.32
C ILE A 53 -8.04 0.30 2.84
N ARG A 54 -8.85 1.30 2.49
CA ARG A 54 -9.23 1.57 1.09
C ARG A 54 -8.07 2.05 0.26
N ASP A 55 -7.26 2.96 0.80
CA ASP A 55 -6.05 3.46 0.15
C ASP A 55 -5.07 2.31 -0.09
N LEU A 56 -4.89 1.41 0.88
CA LEU A 56 -4.07 0.21 0.71
C LEU A 56 -4.60 -0.71 -0.40
N CYS A 57 -5.90 -1.04 -0.39
CA CYS A 57 -6.51 -1.85 -1.45
C CYS A 57 -6.31 -1.23 -2.83
N GLU A 58 -6.56 0.09 -2.97
CA GLU A 58 -6.44 0.79 -4.24
C GLU A 58 -4.97 0.88 -4.71
N GLY A 59 -4.03 1.12 -3.79
CA GLY A 59 -2.59 1.11 -4.09
C GLY A 59 -2.13 -0.23 -4.65
N VAL A 60 -2.49 -1.34 -3.99
CA VAL A 60 -2.15 -2.70 -4.44
C VAL A 60 -2.83 -3.03 -5.77
N ARG A 61 -4.10 -2.63 -5.95
CA ARG A 61 -4.84 -2.84 -7.20
C ARG A 61 -4.20 -2.10 -8.37
N ARG A 62 -3.74 -0.86 -8.16
CA ARG A 62 -3.01 -0.09 -9.18
C ARG A 62 -1.69 -0.75 -9.55
N ALA A 63 -0.91 -1.19 -8.56
CA ALA A 63 0.33 -1.91 -8.80
C ALA A 63 0.08 -3.20 -9.61
N LEU A 64 -0.89 -4.01 -9.20
CA LEU A 64 -1.26 -5.24 -9.89
C LEU A 64 -1.68 -4.98 -11.34
N LYS A 65 -2.51 -3.94 -11.58
CA LYS A 65 -2.92 -3.53 -12.93
C LYS A 65 -1.72 -3.16 -13.80
N GLY A 66 -0.77 -2.40 -13.25
CA GLY A 66 0.43 -2.02 -14.01
C GLY A 66 1.36 -3.20 -14.30
N VAL A 67 1.50 -4.16 -13.37
CA VAL A 67 2.25 -5.41 -13.63
C VAL A 67 1.58 -6.20 -14.76
N ALA A 68 0.25 -6.35 -14.70
CA ALA A 68 -0.51 -7.04 -15.74
C ALA A 68 -0.36 -6.36 -17.12
N LEU A 69 -0.37 -5.03 -17.17
CA LEU A 69 -0.10 -4.27 -18.39
C LEU A 69 1.31 -4.53 -18.92
N GLY A 70 2.33 -4.49 -18.05
CA GLY A 70 3.72 -4.79 -18.43
C GLY A 70 3.85 -6.18 -19.04
N VAL A 71 3.28 -7.20 -18.39
CA VAL A 71 3.26 -8.59 -18.91
C VAL A 71 2.54 -8.67 -20.26
N GLY A 72 1.42 -7.98 -20.41
CA GLY A 72 0.67 -7.93 -21.67
C GLY A 72 1.48 -7.33 -22.81
N TYR A 73 2.15 -6.20 -22.57
CA TYR A 73 3.01 -5.55 -23.56
C TYR A 73 4.19 -6.43 -23.97
N ILE A 74 4.86 -7.09 -23.02
CA ILE A 74 5.95 -8.05 -23.32
C ILE A 74 5.43 -9.19 -24.20
N SER A 75 4.26 -9.74 -23.87
CA SER A 75 3.66 -10.86 -24.63
C SER A 75 3.29 -10.48 -26.06
N LEU A 76 3.08 -9.19 -26.34
CA LEU A 76 2.78 -8.65 -27.67
C LEU A 76 4.03 -8.15 -28.42
N GLY A 77 5.21 -8.17 -27.80
CA GLY A 77 6.45 -7.63 -28.36
C GLY A 77 6.51 -6.09 -28.36
N LEU A 78 5.75 -5.43 -27.49
CA LEU A 78 5.70 -3.98 -27.32
C LEU A 78 6.66 -3.54 -26.21
N ASP A 79 7.96 -3.66 -26.47
CA ASP A 79 9.01 -3.53 -25.45
C ASP A 79 9.08 -2.13 -24.81
N ALA A 80 8.82 -1.06 -25.57
CA ALA A 80 8.88 0.31 -25.06
C ALA A 80 7.73 0.62 -24.10
N GLU A 81 6.53 0.13 -24.40
CA GLU A 81 5.34 0.21 -23.57
C GLU A 81 5.49 -0.64 -22.32
N ALA A 82 6.09 -1.84 -22.45
CA ALA A 82 6.44 -2.68 -21.31
C ALA A 82 7.43 -1.97 -20.37
N ASP A 83 8.52 -1.42 -20.91
CA ASP A 83 9.51 -0.64 -20.17
C ASP A 83 8.86 0.54 -19.43
N HIS A 84 7.94 1.25 -20.08
CA HIS A 84 7.20 2.33 -19.44
C HIS A 84 6.28 1.83 -18.33
N ALA A 85 5.46 0.82 -18.60
CA ALA A 85 4.49 0.30 -17.64
C ALA A 85 5.19 -0.23 -16.38
N VAL A 86 6.22 -1.07 -16.52
CA VAL A 86 6.94 -1.62 -15.37
C VAL A 86 7.62 -0.51 -14.57
N ARG A 87 8.31 0.43 -15.23
CA ARG A 87 8.92 1.58 -14.53
C ARG A 87 7.91 2.41 -13.76
N MET A 88 6.70 2.61 -14.30
CA MET A 88 5.65 3.35 -13.59
C MET A 88 5.11 2.60 -12.37
N VAL A 89 5.07 1.26 -12.41
CA VAL A 89 4.73 0.45 -11.24
C VAL A 89 5.81 0.51 -10.19
N ARG A 90 7.08 0.39 -10.58
CA ARG A 90 8.21 0.43 -9.63
C ARG A 90 8.27 1.75 -8.88
N LYS A 91 8.01 2.87 -9.57
CA LYS A 91 7.83 4.19 -8.96
C LYS A 91 6.55 4.34 -8.13
N GLY A 92 5.61 3.42 -8.30
CA GLY A 92 4.27 3.54 -7.75
C GLY A 92 4.29 3.36 -6.25
N MET A 93 4.10 4.47 -5.53
CA MET A 93 3.72 4.48 -4.11
C MET A 93 2.61 3.44 -3.90
N LEU A 94 2.97 2.32 -3.29
CA LEU A 94 2.00 1.61 -2.46
C LEU A 94 1.48 2.65 -1.46
N ALA A 95 0.21 2.59 -1.08
CA ALA A 95 -0.32 3.52 -0.09
C ALA A 95 0.27 3.32 1.33
N VAL A 96 1.45 2.71 1.43
CA VAL A 96 2.29 2.63 2.60
C VAL A 96 3.20 3.87 2.60
N PRO A 97 3.43 4.53 3.74
CA PRO A 97 2.78 4.29 5.04
C PRO A 97 1.39 4.96 5.17
N SER A 98 1.03 5.88 4.26
CA SER A 98 -0.13 6.78 4.40
C SER A 98 -1.46 6.11 4.80
N GLY A 99 -1.78 4.94 4.25
CA GLY A 99 -2.97 4.19 4.60
C GLY A 99 -2.87 3.59 5.99
N VAL A 100 -1.71 3.03 6.34
CA VAL A 100 -1.44 2.38 7.63
C VAL A 100 -1.39 3.40 8.78
N ASP A 101 -0.87 4.61 8.52
CA ASP A 101 -0.80 5.72 9.47
C ASP A 101 -2.18 6.18 9.97
N ARG A 102 -3.23 5.92 9.19
CA ARG A 102 -4.62 6.28 9.51
C ARG A 102 -5.35 5.25 10.35
N MET A 103 -4.85 4.02 10.38
CA MET A 103 -5.59 2.86 10.88
C MET A 103 -5.42 2.68 12.38
N ALA A 104 -6.53 2.38 13.05
CA ALA A 104 -6.57 2.00 14.45
C ALA A 104 -5.53 0.92 14.77
N ARG A 105 -4.98 0.99 15.99
CA ARG A 105 -4.08 -0.03 16.53
C ARG A 105 -4.77 -0.81 17.65
N PRO A 106 -4.50 -2.13 17.79
CA PRO A 106 -3.64 -2.95 16.93
C PRO A 106 -4.25 -3.13 15.52
N LEU A 107 -3.37 -3.32 14.52
CA LEU A 107 -3.79 -3.66 13.17
C LEU A 107 -4.48 -5.03 13.14
N GLY A 108 -5.40 -5.23 12.20
CA GLY A 108 -5.96 -6.55 11.92
C GLY A 108 -4.89 -7.51 11.43
N GLU A 109 -5.03 -8.80 11.76
CA GLU A 109 -4.07 -9.85 11.40
C GLU A 109 -3.83 -9.92 9.88
N ASP A 110 -4.89 -9.82 9.08
CA ASP A 110 -4.80 -9.82 7.62
C ASP A 110 -4.04 -8.61 7.08
N VAL A 111 -4.10 -7.46 7.75
CA VAL A 111 -3.33 -6.26 7.37
C VAL A 111 -1.86 -6.46 7.69
N VAL A 112 -1.54 -6.99 8.88
CA VAL A 112 -0.15 -7.31 9.26
C VAL A 112 0.45 -8.28 8.25
N ARG A 113 -0.24 -9.38 7.95
CA ARG A 113 0.20 -10.37 6.95
C ARG A 113 0.35 -9.77 5.56
N ALA A 114 -0.57 -8.89 5.15
CA ALA A 114 -0.48 -8.18 3.88
C ALA A 114 0.77 -7.30 3.80
N LEU A 115 1.07 -6.55 4.87
CA LEU A 115 2.24 -5.68 4.94
C LEU A 115 3.54 -6.49 4.94
N GLU A 116 3.62 -7.58 5.69
CA GLU A 116 4.78 -8.49 5.69
C GLU A 116 5.05 -9.06 4.28
N ARG A 117 4.01 -9.39 3.53
CA ARG A 117 4.17 -9.84 2.14
C ARG A 117 4.60 -8.72 1.20
N LEU A 118 4.11 -7.50 1.40
CA LEU A 118 4.58 -6.34 0.63
C LEU A 118 6.05 -6.04 0.91
N ARG A 119 6.53 -6.22 2.13
CA ARG A 119 7.96 -6.11 2.48
C ARG A 119 8.83 -7.05 1.65
N ASP A 120 8.36 -8.27 1.35
CA ASP A 120 9.10 -9.22 0.50
C ASP A 120 9.27 -8.73 -0.96
N LEU A 121 8.56 -7.67 -1.36
CA LEU A 121 8.65 -7.04 -2.68
C LEU A 121 9.57 -5.81 -2.73
N ASP A 122 10.29 -5.50 -1.66
CA ASP A 122 11.14 -4.30 -1.58
C ASP A 122 12.06 -4.12 -2.80
N GLY A 123 12.80 -5.17 -3.18
CA GLY A 123 13.69 -5.13 -4.33
C GLY A 123 13.02 -4.92 -5.70
N PHE A 124 11.68 -4.95 -5.78
CA PHE A 124 10.95 -4.65 -7.01
C PHE A 124 10.58 -3.17 -7.14
N PHE A 125 10.26 -2.49 -6.03
CA PHE A 125 9.83 -1.09 -6.05
C PHE A 125 11.02 -0.13 -5.94
N ASP A 126 10.89 1.06 -6.52
CA ASP A 126 11.86 2.13 -6.39
C ASP A 126 11.58 2.83 -5.04
N GLY A 127 12.35 2.52 -4.00
CA GLY A 127 12.18 3.08 -2.65
C GLY A 127 12.69 2.14 -1.56
N ASP A 128 12.39 2.46 -0.30
CA ASP A 128 12.69 1.61 0.86
C ASP A 128 11.37 1.10 1.47
N LEU A 129 10.65 0.29 0.68
CA LEU A 129 9.33 -0.23 1.05
C LEU A 129 9.43 -1.09 2.31
N ALA A 130 10.51 -1.86 2.45
CA ALA A 130 10.75 -2.66 3.63
C ALA A 130 10.82 -1.79 4.90
N LEU A 131 11.59 -0.69 4.86
CA LEU A 131 11.66 0.25 5.97
C LEU A 131 10.31 0.91 6.24
N GLU A 132 9.59 1.35 5.20
CA GLU A 132 8.26 1.95 5.37
C GLU A 132 7.27 0.99 6.05
N VAL A 133 7.28 -0.29 5.64
CA VAL A 133 6.48 -1.34 6.28
C VAL A 133 6.91 -1.56 7.72
N ASP A 134 8.21 -1.69 7.99
CA ASP A 134 8.73 -1.93 9.33
C ASP A 134 8.36 -0.79 10.29
N VAL A 135 8.50 0.47 9.85
CA VAL A 135 8.07 1.65 10.61
C VAL A 135 6.56 1.62 10.86
N ALA A 136 5.77 1.29 9.84
CA ALA A 136 4.31 1.25 9.95
C ALA A 136 3.82 0.15 10.92
N LEU A 137 4.45 -1.02 10.91
CA LEU A 137 4.16 -2.13 11.82
C LEU A 137 4.62 -1.85 13.25
N ALA A 138 5.74 -1.14 13.42
CA ALA A 138 6.25 -0.76 14.74
C ALA A 138 5.47 0.40 15.40
N ALA A 139 4.67 1.14 14.63
CA ALA A 139 3.94 2.30 15.13
C ALA A 139 2.88 1.91 16.20
N PRO A 140 2.99 2.42 17.45
CA PRO A 140 2.12 2.02 18.55
C PRO A 140 0.68 2.55 18.44
N GLN A 141 0.48 3.64 17.70
CA GLN A 141 -0.83 4.22 17.41
C GLN A 141 -0.89 4.76 15.98
N ALA A 142 -2.10 5.07 15.51
CA ALA A 142 -2.30 5.87 14.31
C ALA A 142 -1.67 7.27 14.48
N THR A 143 -1.10 7.80 13.40
CA THR A 143 -0.40 9.10 13.37
C THR A 143 -1.07 10.11 12.45
N TYR A 144 -2.09 9.68 11.68
CA TYR A 144 -2.84 10.55 10.77
C TYR A 144 -4.36 10.52 11.04
N PRO A 145 -5.03 11.70 11.05
CA PRO A 145 -4.43 13.03 10.95
C PRO A 145 -3.68 13.38 12.23
N PRO A 146 -2.63 14.22 12.16
CA PRO A 146 -1.94 14.69 13.34
C PRO A 146 -2.84 15.62 14.16
N ASP A 147 -2.63 15.63 15.48
CA ASP A 147 -3.30 16.58 16.37
C ASP A 147 -2.79 18.02 16.18
N ASP A 148 -1.51 18.19 15.80
CA ASP A 148 -0.89 19.47 15.46
C ASP A 148 -0.23 19.40 14.07
N TRP A 149 -0.87 20.06 13.09
CA TRP A 149 -0.37 20.17 11.72
C TRP A 149 0.95 20.96 11.61
N ALA A 150 1.16 21.97 12.46
CA ALA A 150 2.39 22.77 12.44
C ALA A 150 3.59 21.97 12.97
N GLU A 151 3.39 21.11 13.97
CA GLU A 151 4.40 20.15 14.40
C GLU A 151 4.65 19.07 13.35
N TYR A 152 3.60 18.48 12.79
CA TYR A 152 3.69 17.48 11.73
C TYR A 152 4.49 17.98 10.52
N ASP A 153 4.22 19.21 10.06
CA ASP A 153 4.95 19.82 8.94
C ASP A 153 6.43 20.07 9.27
N ARG A 154 6.74 20.46 10.52
CA ARG A 154 8.13 20.63 10.96
C ARG A 154 8.87 19.29 10.95
N GLN A 155 8.27 18.24 11.51
CA GLN A 155 8.87 16.90 11.54
C GLN A 155 9.11 16.34 10.14
N ARG A 156 8.19 16.56 9.19
CA ARG A 156 8.36 16.14 7.79
C ARG A 156 9.49 16.88 7.08
N ARG A 157 9.69 18.17 7.35
CA ARG A 157 10.80 18.95 6.77
C ARG A 157 12.17 18.55 7.30
N THR A 158 12.21 17.89 8.47
CA THR A 158 13.46 17.47 9.12
C THR A 158 13.83 16.00 8.88
N ARG A 159 12.97 15.21 8.21
CA ARG A 159 13.37 13.85 7.80
C ARG A 159 14.38 13.95 6.65
N PRO A 160 15.58 13.36 6.78
CA PRO A 160 16.50 13.25 5.64
C PRO A 160 15.86 12.38 4.56
N ASP A 161 16.05 12.77 3.30
CA ASP A 161 15.62 12.04 2.10
C ASP A 161 16.19 10.61 2.05
#